data_AF-A0A1G2BHT0-F1
#
_entry.id   AF-A0A1G2BHT0-F1
#
_cell.length_a   1.000
_cell.length_b   1.000
_cell.length_c   1.000
_cell.angle_alpha   90.00
_cell.angle_beta   90.00
_cell.angle_gamma   90.00
#
_symmetry.space_group_name_H-M   'P 1'
#
loop_
_entity.id
_entity.type
_entity.pdbx_description
1 polymer ?
#
loop_
_entity_poly.entity_id
_entity_poly.type
_entity_poly.pdbx_seq_one_letter_code
_entity_poly.pdbx_strand_id
1 'polypeptide(L)'
;MKKINVTIIGVGSFAKALIEGVAFYTKNPKEKTGLMHARIGNYRVQDLNFVAGFDVDERKVDKKLHTAIYAKPNITKQISASLKYNALVHRGPTLDGVIDEIKNSFIQESTELVTDIKKILKKTKTDVVVNLVPSGSDQATYLYAEAALSAGCSFINCIPTPLATVSSWRKKFEKKDLVLLGDDIKSQLGATMLNRFLLSLFKMRGIKIIASEQHNKGGNADHYNLIYRSQTKEKSKKEALTGFLDKDDAQPKVTFTYTGKPSGHKEVHLKIEGEIFGRMPIKINSVIEDEISINGAGSLVDAIRVAKFLTDQKKAKEAKNVCAFLMKSPPKTATDTQALKIFNKILSQ
;
A
#
# COMPACT_ATOMS: atom_id res chain seq x y z
N MET A 1 23.20 1.47 15.09
CA MET A 1 22.72 1.16 13.72
C MET A 1 21.93 2.36 13.19
N LYS A 2 22.02 2.68 11.88
CA LYS A 2 21.35 3.85 11.29
C LYS A 2 19.83 3.62 11.32
N LYS A 3 19.07 4.55 11.89
CA LYS A 3 17.59 4.55 11.84
C LYS A 3 17.12 5.02 10.45
N ILE A 4 15.90 4.65 10.09
CA ILE A 4 15.19 5.16 8.91
C ILE A 4 14.14 6.15 9.41
N ASN A 5 14.33 7.44 9.12
CA ASN A 5 13.36 8.47 9.48
C ASN A 5 12.19 8.45 8.49
N VAL A 6 11.03 8.03 8.96
CA VAL A 6 9.82 7.84 8.15
C VAL A 6 8.80 8.92 8.47
N THR A 7 8.27 9.56 7.43
CA THR A 7 7.11 10.43 7.52
C THR A 7 5.91 9.79 6.84
N ILE A 8 4.76 9.81 7.50
CA ILE A 8 3.51 9.23 6.97
C ILE A 8 2.58 10.35 6.51
N ILE A 9 1.98 10.19 5.34
CA ILE A 9 0.89 11.04 4.85
C ILE A 9 -0.39 10.23 4.89
N GLY A 10 -1.43 10.73 5.57
CA GLY A 10 -2.66 9.97 5.84
C GLY A 10 -2.47 9.04 7.04
N VAL A 11 -2.81 9.51 8.24
CA VAL A 11 -2.67 8.75 9.50
C VAL A 11 -3.92 7.90 9.71
N GLY A 12 -4.19 7.01 8.76
CA GLY A 12 -5.36 6.12 8.71
C GLY A 12 -5.17 4.77 9.44
N SER A 13 -6.12 3.85 9.25
CA SER A 13 -6.02 2.44 9.71
C SER A 13 -4.73 1.75 9.26
N PHE A 14 -4.25 2.04 8.04
CA PHE A 14 -3.00 1.48 7.54
C PHE A 14 -1.78 2.00 8.33
N ALA A 15 -1.74 3.30 8.61
CA ALA A 15 -0.69 3.90 9.43
C ALA A 15 -0.66 3.29 10.84
N LYS A 16 -1.84 3.09 11.45
CA LYS A 16 -2.00 2.37 12.72
C LYS A 16 -1.38 0.98 12.66
N ALA A 17 -1.76 0.17 11.67
CA ALA A 17 -1.23 -1.18 11.51
C ALA A 17 0.30 -1.21 11.32
N LEU A 18 0.84 -0.28 10.52
CA LEU A 18 2.30 -0.15 10.32
C LEU A 18 3.03 0.18 11.63
N ILE A 19 2.55 1.19 12.36
CA ILE A 19 3.20 1.67 13.60
C ILE A 19 3.11 0.61 14.70
N GLU A 20 1.95 -0.04 14.87
CA GLU A 20 1.78 -1.12 15.85
C GLU A 20 2.59 -2.37 15.48
N GLY A 21 2.66 -2.71 14.19
CA GLY A 21 3.51 -3.80 13.71
C GLY A 21 4.98 -3.56 14.02
N VAL A 22 5.50 -2.36 13.74
CA VAL A 22 6.88 -1.99 14.12
C VAL A 22 7.08 -2.09 15.64
N ALA A 23 6.11 -1.63 16.43
CA ALA A 23 6.17 -1.75 17.89
C ALA A 23 6.23 -3.22 18.35
N PHE A 24 5.42 -4.09 17.74
CA PHE A 24 5.39 -5.52 18.04
C PHE A 24 6.73 -6.20 17.80
N TYR A 25 7.32 -6.06 16.61
CA TYR A 25 8.63 -6.66 16.31
C TYR A 25 9.78 -6.01 17.07
N THR A 26 9.64 -4.76 17.51
CA THR A 26 10.64 -4.10 18.38
C THR A 26 10.62 -4.69 19.79
N LYS A 27 9.43 -4.98 20.34
CA LYS A 27 9.27 -5.63 21.65
C LYS A 27 9.63 -7.11 21.62
N ASN A 28 9.51 -7.75 20.45
CA ASN A 28 9.75 -9.17 20.23
C ASN A 28 10.84 -9.40 19.17
N PRO A 29 12.11 -9.07 19.43
CA PRO A 29 13.17 -9.06 18.41
C PRO A 29 13.53 -10.44 17.82
N LYS A 30 13.09 -11.53 18.46
CA LYS A 30 13.24 -12.91 17.94
C LYS A 30 12.12 -13.31 16.99
N GLU A 31 10.99 -12.60 17.01
CA GLU A 31 9.82 -12.91 16.18
C GLU A 31 10.08 -12.53 14.72
N LYS A 32 9.71 -13.43 13.81
CA LYS A 32 9.91 -13.30 12.37
C LYS A 32 8.68 -13.69 11.55
N THR A 33 7.66 -14.24 12.20
CA THR A 33 6.40 -14.65 11.58
C THR A 33 5.77 -13.47 10.85
N GLY A 34 5.35 -13.69 9.61
CA GLY A 34 4.78 -12.64 8.78
C GLY A 34 5.79 -11.60 8.29
N LEU A 35 7.10 -11.73 8.51
CA LEU A 35 8.08 -10.90 7.81
C LEU A 35 8.51 -11.59 6.53
N MET A 36 8.28 -10.94 5.38
CA MET A 36 8.80 -11.41 4.09
C MET A 36 10.33 -11.43 4.12
N HIS A 37 10.93 -10.37 4.70
CA HIS A 37 12.36 -10.32 5.01
C HIS A 37 12.58 -9.87 6.46
N ALA A 38 13.21 -10.74 7.26
CA ALA A 38 13.61 -10.38 8.62
C ALA A 38 14.56 -9.16 8.64
N ARG A 39 15.37 -9.00 7.59
CA ARG A 39 16.29 -7.88 7.39
C ARG A 39 16.42 -7.56 5.90
N ILE A 40 16.58 -6.28 5.57
CA ILE A 40 16.92 -5.82 4.22
C ILE A 40 18.24 -5.03 4.31
N GLY A 41 19.30 -5.55 3.70
CA GLY A 41 20.65 -5.06 3.90
C GLY A 41 20.98 -5.00 5.39
N ASN A 42 21.28 -3.79 5.90
CA ASN A 42 21.55 -3.59 7.31
C ASN A 42 20.32 -3.29 8.19
N TYR A 43 19.13 -3.14 7.61
CA TYR A 43 17.93 -2.62 8.27
C TYR A 43 16.97 -3.70 8.77
N ARG A 44 16.67 -3.65 10.08
CA ARG A 44 15.65 -4.45 10.75
C ARG A 44 14.34 -3.67 10.84
N VAL A 45 13.24 -4.34 11.19
CA VAL A 45 11.93 -3.70 11.39
C VAL A 45 11.99 -2.58 12.44
N GLN A 46 12.67 -2.84 13.56
CA GLN A 46 12.87 -1.89 14.66
C GLN A 46 13.72 -0.66 14.30
N ASP A 47 14.33 -0.63 13.11
CA ASP A 47 15.12 0.53 12.66
C ASP A 47 14.24 1.62 12.04
N LEU A 48 12.95 1.36 11.80
CA LEU A 48 11.99 2.38 11.40
C LEU A 48 11.73 3.33 12.57
N ASN A 49 11.98 4.62 12.33
CA ASN A 49 11.77 5.72 13.27
C ASN A 49 10.75 6.69 12.67
N PHE A 50 9.54 6.74 13.18
CA PHE A 50 8.53 7.67 12.68
C PHE A 50 8.78 9.07 13.25
N VAL A 51 8.97 10.04 12.36
CA VAL A 51 9.43 11.40 12.73
C VAL A 51 8.38 12.49 12.52
N ALA A 52 7.40 12.25 11.65
CA ALA A 52 6.27 13.15 11.41
C ALA A 52 5.08 12.39 10.79
N GLY A 53 3.88 12.91 10.97
CA GLY A 53 2.69 12.54 10.21
C GLY A 53 2.06 13.77 9.54
N PHE A 54 1.26 13.56 8.51
CA PHE A 54 0.35 14.56 7.95
C PHE A 54 -1.05 13.99 7.86
N ASP A 55 -2.04 14.76 8.28
CA ASP A 55 -3.46 14.42 8.14
C ASP A 55 -4.27 15.70 7.95
N VAL A 56 -5.55 15.55 7.63
CA VAL A 56 -6.51 16.65 7.47
C VAL A 56 -7.57 16.62 8.57
N ASP A 57 -7.68 15.52 9.31
CA ASP A 57 -8.68 15.31 10.34
C ASP A 57 -8.32 16.02 11.65
N GLU A 58 -9.22 16.85 12.17
CA GLU A 58 -9.03 17.63 13.41
C GLU A 58 -8.70 16.77 14.63
N ARG A 59 -9.18 15.53 14.66
CA ARG A 59 -8.93 14.61 15.79
C ARG A 59 -7.49 14.11 15.80
N LYS A 60 -6.77 14.26 14.68
CA LYS A 60 -5.41 13.77 14.47
C LYS A 60 -4.40 14.91 14.40
N VAL A 61 -4.75 16.01 13.74
CA VAL A 61 -3.90 17.20 13.60
C VAL A 61 -3.45 17.72 14.97
N ASP A 62 -2.18 18.10 15.06
CA ASP A 62 -1.45 18.56 16.25
C ASP A 62 -1.37 17.56 17.41
N LYS A 63 -1.78 16.32 17.20
CA LYS A 63 -1.57 15.23 18.16
C LYS A 63 -0.24 14.53 17.92
N LYS A 64 0.27 13.88 18.96
CA LYS A 64 1.40 12.95 18.82
C LYS A 64 0.97 11.78 17.94
N LEU A 65 1.84 11.35 17.04
CA LEU A 65 1.54 10.29 16.06
C LEU A 65 1.08 8.99 16.74
N HIS A 66 1.73 8.60 17.85
CA HIS A 66 1.37 7.41 18.62
C HIS A 66 -0.01 7.49 19.30
N THR A 67 -0.58 8.68 19.46
CA THR A 67 -1.95 8.89 19.95
C THR A 67 -2.92 9.00 18.78
N ALA A 68 -2.57 9.77 17.74
CA ALA A 68 -3.41 10.04 16.57
C ALA A 68 -3.86 8.77 15.84
N ILE A 69 -3.02 7.72 15.79
CA ILE A 69 -3.39 6.45 15.15
C ILE A 69 -4.60 5.76 15.80
N TYR A 70 -4.95 6.09 17.04
CA TYR A 70 -6.12 5.55 17.75
C TYR A 70 -7.38 6.43 17.60
N ALA A 71 -7.25 7.63 17.02
CA ALA A 71 -8.40 8.48 16.77
C ALA A 71 -9.30 7.89 15.68
N LYS A 72 -10.62 8.07 15.83
CA LYS A 72 -11.59 7.75 14.78
C LYS A 72 -11.26 8.56 13.50
N PRO A 73 -11.56 8.04 12.29
CA PRO A 73 -12.28 6.80 12.02
C PRO A 73 -11.36 5.57 11.90
N ASN A 74 -10.11 5.64 12.40
CA ASN A 74 -9.20 4.51 12.30
C ASN A 74 -9.79 3.28 12.97
N ILE A 75 -9.76 2.17 12.23
CA ILE A 75 -10.32 0.89 12.64
C ILE A 75 -9.50 -0.25 12.06
N THR A 76 -8.89 -1.03 12.95
CA THR A 76 -8.17 -2.28 12.72
C THR A 76 -8.18 -3.07 14.02
N LYS A 77 -7.97 -4.39 13.96
CA LYS A 77 -7.50 -5.11 15.16
C LYS A 77 -6.19 -4.49 15.67
N GLN A 78 -5.98 -4.56 16.98
CA GLN A 78 -4.76 -4.09 17.61
C GLN A 78 -3.68 -5.18 17.55
N ILE A 79 -2.50 -4.85 17.03
CA ILE A 79 -1.36 -5.79 16.99
C ILE A 79 -0.56 -5.71 18.28
N SER A 80 -0.24 -4.49 18.70
CA SER A 80 0.49 -4.17 19.93
C SER A 80 0.19 -2.72 20.32
N ALA A 81 0.41 -2.36 21.59
CA ALA A 81 0.48 -0.94 21.95
C ALA A 81 1.63 -0.26 21.20
N SER A 82 1.39 0.93 20.64
CA SER A 82 2.44 1.67 19.93
C SER A 82 3.62 2.06 20.83
N LEU A 83 4.77 2.30 20.22
CA LEU A 83 5.89 2.96 20.89
C LEU A 83 5.60 4.46 20.99
N LYS A 84 6.22 5.14 21.95
CA LYS A 84 6.15 6.61 22.05
C LYS A 84 7.07 7.23 21.00
N TYR A 85 6.52 8.14 20.22
CA TYR A 85 7.25 8.96 19.25
C TYR A 85 7.08 10.45 19.57
N ASN A 86 8.15 11.22 19.38
CA ASN A 86 8.08 12.69 19.45
C ASN A 86 7.36 13.31 18.24
N ALA A 87 7.16 12.52 17.18
CA ALA A 87 6.47 12.88 15.95
C ALA A 87 5.08 13.49 16.21
N LEU A 88 4.83 14.63 15.60
CA LEU A 88 3.52 15.27 15.54
C LEU A 88 2.84 14.95 14.20
N VAL A 89 1.52 14.97 14.20
CA VAL A 89 0.72 14.97 12.99
C VAL A 89 0.44 16.42 12.61
N HIS A 90 0.95 16.84 11.46
CA HIS A 90 0.79 18.20 10.96
C HIS A 90 -0.43 18.31 10.05
N ARG A 91 -1.00 19.50 9.96
CA ARG A 91 -2.04 19.82 8.98
C ARG A 91 -1.46 19.78 7.57
N GLY A 92 -1.86 18.76 6.80
CA GLY A 92 -1.58 18.66 5.37
C GLY A 92 -2.62 19.38 4.52
N PRO A 93 -2.38 19.66 3.23
CA PRO A 93 -3.42 20.17 2.33
C PRO A 93 -4.48 19.10 2.04
N THR A 94 -5.76 19.49 2.03
CA THR A 94 -6.89 18.57 1.78
C THR A 94 -6.99 18.18 0.31
N LEU A 95 -7.08 19.16 -0.59
CA LEU A 95 -7.24 18.96 -2.04
C LEU A 95 -8.32 17.91 -2.36
N ASP A 96 -8.02 16.99 -3.27
CA ASP A 96 -8.87 15.86 -3.65
C ASP A 96 -8.75 14.65 -2.71
N GLY A 97 -8.12 14.85 -1.54
CA GLY A 97 -7.93 13.85 -0.49
C GLY A 97 -9.20 13.45 0.25
N VAL A 98 -10.20 14.33 0.29
CA VAL A 98 -11.49 14.10 0.95
C VAL A 98 -12.60 14.46 -0.04
N ILE A 99 -13.44 13.48 -0.36
CA ILE A 99 -14.68 13.72 -1.12
C ILE A 99 -15.80 14.18 -0.21
N ASP A 100 -16.80 14.84 -0.78
CA ASP A 100 -17.93 15.41 -0.06
C ASP A 100 -18.68 14.35 0.74
N GLU A 101 -18.83 13.12 0.23
CA GLU A 101 -19.54 12.03 0.90
C GLU A 101 -18.82 11.52 2.17
N ILE A 102 -17.50 11.70 2.23
CA ILE A 102 -16.67 11.33 3.39
C ILE A 102 -16.62 12.47 4.41
N LYS A 103 -16.77 13.71 3.94
CA LYS A 103 -16.75 14.91 4.78
C LYS A 103 -17.89 14.82 5.81
N ASN A 104 -17.57 15.13 7.06
CA ASN A 104 -18.48 15.11 8.22
C ASN A 104 -19.04 13.73 8.61
N SER A 105 -19.03 12.74 7.71
CA SER A 105 -19.41 11.34 8.01
C SER A 105 -18.25 10.55 8.63
N PHE A 106 -17.07 10.64 8.01
CA PHE A 106 -15.87 9.92 8.44
C PHE A 106 -14.75 10.85 8.86
N ILE A 107 -14.61 11.99 8.18
CA ILE A 107 -13.52 12.95 8.39
C ILE A 107 -14.09 14.30 8.81
N GLN A 108 -13.56 14.84 9.90
CA GLN A 108 -13.82 16.20 10.34
C GLN A 108 -12.61 17.06 9.99
N GLU A 109 -12.74 17.93 8.99
CA GLU A 109 -11.61 18.68 8.47
C GLU A 109 -11.13 19.73 9.48
N SER A 110 -9.83 19.72 9.77
CA SER A 110 -9.19 20.66 10.68
C SER A 110 -9.15 22.08 10.12
N THR A 111 -9.46 23.05 10.99
CA THR A 111 -9.37 24.49 10.74
C THR A 111 -7.96 25.05 10.85
N GLU A 112 -6.98 24.24 11.29
CA GLU A 112 -5.58 24.67 11.37
C GLU A 112 -5.03 25.04 9.99
N LEU A 113 -4.01 25.89 9.98
CA LEU A 113 -3.34 26.29 8.75
C LEU A 113 -2.50 25.14 8.16
N VAL A 114 -2.58 24.98 6.84
CA VAL A 114 -1.75 24.01 6.12
C VAL A 114 -0.28 24.33 6.36
N THR A 115 0.45 23.33 6.86
CA THR A 115 1.87 23.46 7.19
C THR A 115 2.74 23.36 5.94
N ASP A 116 3.88 24.05 5.92
CA ASP A 116 4.93 23.85 4.91
C ASP A 116 5.54 22.44 5.03
N ILE A 117 5.08 21.54 4.16
CA ILE A 117 5.51 20.13 4.12
C ILE A 117 7.02 20.03 3.97
N LYS A 118 7.62 20.78 3.04
CA LYS A 118 9.07 20.72 2.76
C LYS A 118 9.88 21.14 3.98
N LYS A 119 9.46 22.20 4.67
CA LYS A 119 10.11 22.67 5.90
C LYS A 119 10.07 21.60 7.00
N ILE A 120 8.92 20.94 7.19
CA ILE A 120 8.79 19.84 8.15
C ILE A 120 9.71 18.68 7.78
N LEU A 121 9.65 18.18 6.54
CA LEU A 121 10.47 17.05 6.09
C LEU A 121 11.97 17.30 6.28
N LYS A 122 12.44 18.51 6.00
CA LYS A 122 13.83 18.91 6.26
C LYS A 122 14.15 18.97 7.75
N LYS A 123 13.28 19.60 8.55
CA LYS A 123 13.45 19.72 10.01
C LYS A 123 13.53 18.34 10.69
N THR A 124 12.70 17.40 10.26
CA THR A 124 12.65 16.03 10.80
C THR A 124 13.70 15.11 10.21
N LYS A 125 14.52 15.59 9.27
CA LYS A 125 15.54 14.81 8.55
C LYS A 125 14.94 13.53 7.98
N THR A 126 13.79 13.65 7.33
CA THR A 126 13.05 12.51 6.79
C THR A 126 13.84 11.84 5.67
N ASP A 127 13.98 10.51 5.75
CA ASP A 127 14.60 9.71 4.69
C ASP A 127 13.55 9.26 3.67
N VAL A 128 12.40 8.78 4.16
CA VAL A 128 11.34 8.16 3.35
C VAL A 128 9.98 8.76 3.72
N VAL A 129 9.26 9.25 2.72
CA VAL A 129 7.87 9.69 2.82
C VAL A 129 6.96 8.59 2.30
N VAL A 130 5.94 8.24 3.08
CA VAL A 130 5.01 7.16 2.79
C VAL A 130 3.61 7.74 2.57
N ASN A 131 3.07 7.56 1.36
CA ASN A 131 1.77 8.06 0.97
C ASN A 131 0.66 7.04 1.22
N LEU A 132 -0.21 7.32 2.19
CA LEU A 132 -1.38 6.52 2.59
C LEU A 132 -2.69 7.35 2.56
N VAL A 133 -2.73 8.41 1.74
CA VAL A 133 -3.97 9.17 1.51
C VAL A 133 -5.06 8.27 0.90
N PRO A 134 -6.33 8.70 0.87
CA PRO A 134 -7.38 7.90 0.24
C PRO A 134 -7.13 7.62 -1.25
N SER A 135 -7.65 6.49 -1.75
CA SER A 135 -7.58 6.16 -3.18
C SER A 135 -8.24 7.27 -4.02
N GLY A 136 -7.61 7.68 -5.12
CA GLY A 136 -8.10 8.75 -6.02
C GLY A 136 -7.72 10.17 -5.61
N SER A 137 -6.76 10.33 -4.69
CA SER A 137 -6.25 11.63 -4.25
C SER A 137 -5.01 12.01 -5.06
N ASP A 138 -5.21 12.34 -6.33
CA ASP A 138 -4.15 12.55 -7.31
C ASP A 138 -3.39 13.86 -7.05
N GLN A 139 -4.11 14.96 -6.86
CA GLN A 139 -3.52 16.27 -6.58
C GLN A 139 -2.73 16.25 -5.27
N ALA A 140 -3.30 15.66 -4.21
CA ALA A 140 -2.59 15.47 -2.94
C ALA A 140 -1.31 14.67 -3.15
N THR A 141 -1.37 13.53 -3.85
CA THR A 141 -0.21 12.68 -4.11
C THR A 141 0.89 13.43 -4.87
N TYR A 142 0.55 14.16 -5.93
CA TYR A 142 1.52 14.93 -6.70
C TYR A 142 2.17 16.05 -5.89
N LEU A 143 1.39 16.77 -5.08
CA LEU A 143 1.91 17.83 -4.21
C LEU A 143 2.91 17.27 -3.19
N TYR A 144 2.56 16.17 -2.51
CA TYR A 144 3.45 15.52 -1.56
C TYR A 144 4.69 14.91 -2.23
N ALA A 145 4.56 14.35 -3.43
CA ALA A 145 5.69 13.82 -4.18
C ALA A 145 6.68 14.93 -4.58
N GLU A 146 6.20 16.09 -5.06
CA GLU A 146 7.05 17.26 -5.32
C GLU A 146 7.71 17.79 -4.04
N ALA A 147 6.97 17.85 -2.93
CA ALA A 147 7.50 18.30 -1.65
C ALA A 147 8.61 17.36 -1.12
N ALA A 148 8.41 16.05 -1.21
CA ALA A 148 9.41 15.04 -0.85
C ALA A 148 10.67 15.15 -1.73
N LEU A 149 10.49 15.21 -3.05
CA LEU A 149 11.58 15.40 -4.01
C LEU A 149 12.37 16.69 -3.75
N SER A 150 11.68 17.77 -3.36
CA SER A 150 12.28 19.06 -3.04
C SER A 150 12.97 19.10 -1.67
N ALA A 151 12.53 18.26 -0.73
CA ALA A 151 13.12 18.10 0.59
C ALA A 151 14.33 17.14 0.58
N GLY A 152 14.51 16.35 -0.48
CA GLY A 152 15.57 15.35 -0.56
C GLY A 152 15.15 13.99 0.01
N CYS A 153 13.86 13.68 0.02
CA CYS A 153 13.30 12.45 0.59
C CYS A 153 12.90 11.47 -0.52
N SER A 154 13.14 10.18 -0.28
CA SER A 154 12.53 9.13 -1.11
C SER A 154 11.02 9.06 -0.86
N PHE A 155 10.27 8.55 -1.83
CA PHE A 155 8.80 8.52 -1.78
C PHE A 155 8.24 7.13 -2.10
N ILE A 156 7.27 6.68 -1.30
CA ILE A 156 6.56 5.42 -1.51
C ILE A 156 5.09 5.72 -1.70
N ASN A 157 4.60 5.50 -2.92
CA ASN A 157 3.21 5.66 -3.26
C ASN A 157 2.44 4.36 -3.02
N CYS A 158 1.65 4.32 -1.95
CA CYS A 158 0.91 3.10 -1.58
C CYS A 158 -0.51 3.05 -2.19
N ILE A 159 -0.90 4.05 -2.98
CA ILE A 159 -2.24 4.13 -3.58
C ILE A 159 -2.18 3.99 -5.11
N PRO A 160 -3.32 3.78 -5.80
CA PRO A 160 -3.37 3.56 -7.24
C PRO A 160 -3.06 4.77 -8.14
N THR A 161 -2.93 5.98 -7.58
CA THR A 161 -2.58 7.18 -8.35
C THR A 161 -1.30 6.95 -9.15
N PRO A 162 -1.29 7.12 -10.49
CA PRO A 162 -0.09 6.92 -11.30
C PRO A 162 1.03 7.88 -10.91
N LEU A 163 2.16 7.34 -10.45
CA LEU A 163 3.34 8.10 -10.07
C LEU A 163 4.62 7.36 -10.46
N ALA A 164 4.91 6.22 -9.83
CA ALA A 164 6.07 5.42 -10.15
C ALA A 164 5.95 4.78 -11.53
N THR A 165 4.74 4.48 -12.00
CA THR A 165 4.48 4.00 -13.37
C THR A 165 4.80 5.04 -14.44
N VAL A 166 4.74 6.33 -14.09
CA VAL A 166 5.03 7.47 -14.99
C VAL A 166 6.54 7.71 -15.09
N SER A 167 7.09 7.60 -16.30
CA SER A 167 8.54 7.64 -16.52
C SER A 167 9.19 8.99 -16.17
N SER A 168 8.49 10.11 -16.35
CA SER A 168 8.98 11.45 -16.02
C SER A 168 9.19 11.62 -14.51
N TRP A 169 8.27 11.10 -13.69
CA TRP A 169 8.39 11.08 -12.24
C TRP A 169 9.57 10.23 -11.76
N ARG A 170 9.73 9.00 -12.28
CA ARG A 170 10.91 8.17 -11.95
C ARG A 170 12.22 8.90 -12.24
N LYS A 171 12.35 9.50 -13.43
CA LYS A 171 13.54 10.24 -13.84
C LYS A 171 13.85 11.42 -12.91
N LYS A 172 12.83 12.11 -12.37
CA LYS A 172 13.04 13.22 -11.40
C LYS A 172 13.70 12.72 -10.11
N PHE A 173 13.24 11.60 -9.55
CA PHE A 173 13.80 11.00 -8.33
C PHE A 173 15.20 10.41 -8.58
N GLU A 174 15.37 9.66 -9.68
CA GLU A 174 16.66 9.07 -10.07
C GLU A 174 17.77 10.12 -10.25
N LYS A 175 17.45 11.29 -10.81
CA LYS A 175 18.40 12.41 -10.97
C LYS A 175 18.93 12.99 -9.65
N LYS A 176 18.24 12.76 -8.53
CA LYS A 176 18.65 13.20 -7.20
C LYS A 176 19.16 12.05 -6.33
N ASP A 177 19.40 10.88 -6.92
CA ASP A 177 19.73 9.64 -6.20
C ASP A 177 18.68 9.25 -5.13
N LEU A 178 17.41 9.62 -5.36
CA LEU A 178 16.28 9.29 -4.50
C LEU A 178 15.45 8.15 -5.08
N VAL A 179 14.83 7.39 -4.19
CA VAL A 179 13.98 6.27 -4.57
C VAL A 179 12.52 6.70 -4.70
N LEU A 180 11.88 6.26 -5.78
CA LEU A 180 10.43 6.29 -5.95
C LEU A 180 9.91 4.85 -6.09
N LEU A 181 9.08 4.40 -5.15
CA LEU A 181 8.38 3.12 -5.23
C LEU A 181 6.87 3.35 -5.41
N GLY A 182 6.25 2.54 -6.25
CA GLY A 182 4.81 2.59 -6.54
C GLY A 182 4.44 1.75 -7.76
N ASP A 183 3.17 1.68 -8.15
CA ASP A 183 2.02 2.29 -7.48
C ASP A 183 1.13 1.20 -6.86
N ASP A 184 0.37 1.57 -5.82
CA ASP A 184 -0.52 0.70 -5.03
C ASP A 184 0.20 -0.45 -4.30
N ILE A 185 0.42 -0.34 -2.99
CA ILE A 185 1.16 -1.37 -2.23
C ILE A 185 0.42 -2.71 -2.24
N LYS A 186 1.16 -3.82 -2.38
CA LYS A 186 0.60 -5.17 -2.23
C LYS A 186 0.28 -5.46 -0.76
N SER A 187 -0.70 -6.34 -0.57
CA SER A 187 -0.86 -7.08 0.68
C SER A 187 0.05 -8.31 0.67
N GLN A 188 0.33 -8.89 1.84
CA GLN A 188 1.09 -10.13 1.95
C GLN A 188 0.42 -11.26 1.18
N LEU A 189 -0.90 -11.41 1.38
CA LEU A 189 -1.74 -12.30 0.59
C LEU A 189 -3.09 -11.63 0.34
N GLY A 190 -3.26 -11.03 -0.83
CA GLY A 190 -4.53 -10.41 -1.23
C GLY A 190 -5.32 -11.28 -2.19
N ALA A 191 -6.64 -11.07 -2.25
CA ALA A 191 -7.52 -11.80 -3.17
C ALA A 191 -7.12 -11.68 -4.66
N THR A 192 -6.60 -10.51 -5.08
CA THR A 192 -6.10 -10.35 -6.45
C THR A 192 -4.88 -11.25 -6.72
N MET A 193 -4.02 -11.46 -5.73
CA MET A 193 -2.86 -12.35 -5.86
C MET A 193 -3.30 -13.82 -5.97
N LEU A 194 -4.24 -14.25 -5.11
CA LEU A 194 -4.80 -15.60 -5.18
C LEU A 194 -5.53 -15.84 -6.52
N ASN A 195 -6.37 -14.90 -6.94
CA ASN A 195 -7.09 -15.01 -8.21
C ASN A 195 -6.10 -15.15 -9.38
N ARG A 196 -5.08 -14.29 -9.43
CA ARG A 196 -4.03 -14.34 -10.46
C ARG A 196 -3.27 -15.66 -10.48
N PHE A 197 -2.97 -16.22 -9.31
CA PHE A 197 -2.36 -17.55 -9.20
C PHE A 197 -3.27 -18.64 -9.77
N LEU A 198 -4.57 -18.64 -9.42
CA LEU A 198 -5.54 -19.61 -9.92
C LEU A 198 -5.76 -19.49 -11.43
N LEU A 199 -5.93 -18.28 -11.98
CA LEU A 199 -6.07 -18.07 -13.43
C LEU A 199 -4.83 -18.55 -14.18
N SER A 200 -3.64 -18.24 -13.66
CA SER A 200 -2.38 -18.74 -14.25
C SER A 200 -2.29 -20.26 -14.22
N LEU A 201 -2.81 -20.92 -13.19
CA LEU A 201 -2.84 -22.38 -13.10
C LEU A 201 -3.83 -22.97 -14.12
N PHE A 202 -5.01 -22.40 -14.26
CA PHE A 202 -6.02 -22.83 -15.24
C PHE A 202 -5.44 -22.75 -16.65
N LYS A 203 -4.89 -21.60 -17.03
CA LYS A 203 -4.20 -21.39 -18.30
C LYS A 203 -3.08 -22.39 -18.53
N MET A 204 -2.21 -22.58 -17.54
CA MET A 204 -1.08 -23.54 -17.62
C MET A 204 -1.53 -24.99 -17.86
N ARG A 205 -2.73 -25.35 -17.41
CA ARG A 205 -3.29 -26.71 -17.52
C ARG A 205 -4.27 -26.86 -18.69
N GLY A 206 -4.41 -25.84 -19.55
CA GLY A 206 -5.34 -25.86 -20.68
C GLY A 206 -6.81 -25.89 -20.27
N ILE A 207 -7.13 -25.38 -19.07
CA ILE A 207 -8.50 -25.28 -18.58
C ILE A 207 -9.08 -23.96 -19.08
N LYS A 208 -10.11 -24.03 -19.92
CA LYS A 208 -10.81 -22.84 -20.40
C LYS A 208 -11.60 -22.21 -19.26
N ILE A 209 -11.50 -20.90 -19.08
CA ILE A 209 -12.22 -20.16 -18.05
C ILE A 209 -13.53 -19.64 -18.62
N ILE A 210 -14.65 -20.07 -18.04
CA ILE A 210 -16.01 -19.66 -18.47
C ILE A 210 -16.63 -18.62 -17.55
N ALA A 211 -16.13 -18.48 -16.31
CA ALA A 211 -16.47 -17.36 -15.43
C ALA A 211 -15.35 -17.09 -14.41
N SER A 212 -15.13 -15.82 -14.08
CA SER A 212 -14.27 -15.39 -12.98
C SER A 212 -14.89 -14.19 -12.27
N GLU A 213 -15.24 -14.36 -11.00
CA GLU A 213 -15.90 -13.35 -10.19
C GLU A 213 -15.11 -13.12 -8.89
N GLN A 214 -14.94 -11.85 -8.52
CA GLN A 214 -14.32 -11.43 -7.27
C GLN A 214 -15.22 -10.39 -6.60
N HIS A 215 -15.83 -10.76 -5.49
CA HIS A 215 -16.66 -9.88 -4.67
C HIS A 215 -15.92 -9.46 -3.41
N ASN A 216 -15.55 -8.18 -3.30
CA ASN A 216 -14.80 -7.65 -2.16
C ASN A 216 -15.76 -6.93 -1.21
N LYS A 217 -15.86 -7.39 0.04
CA LYS A 217 -16.70 -6.79 1.06
C LYS A 217 -15.84 -6.26 2.21
N GLY A 218 -16.06 -5.02 2.63
CA GLY A 218 -15.29 -4.43 3.73
C GLY A 218 -15.96 -3.24 4.39
N GLY A 219 -15.49 -2.89 5.60
CA GLY A 219 -16.14 -1.90 6.47
C GLY A 219 -15.31 -0.66 6.79
N ASN A 220 -14.10 -0.50 6.26
CA ASN A 220 -13.25 0.65 6.60
C ASN A 220 -13.53 1.88 5.70
N ALA A 221 -12.94 3.02 6.05
CA ALA A 221 -13.09 4.26 5.29
C ALA A 221 -12.59 4.16 3.84
N ASP A 222 -11.56 3.34 3.55
CA ASP A 222 -11.14 3.09 2.16
C ASP A 222 -12.25 2.37 1.38
N HIS A 223 -12.90 1.33 1.92
CA HIS A 223 -14.02 0.67 1.24
C HIS A 223 -15.20 1.62 1.01
N TYR A 224 -15.50 2.51 1.97
CA TYR A 224 -16.52 3.54 1.78
C TYR A 224 -16.14 4.52 0.66
N ASN A 225 -14.90 5.02 0.65
CA ASN A 225 -14.36 5.86 -0.42
C ASN A 225 -14.43 5.16 -1.79
N LEU A 226 -14.19 3.86 -1.83
CA LEU A 226 -14.24 3.09 -3.07
C LEU A 226 -15.66 2.97 -3.63
N ILE A 227 -16.73 3.13 -2.86
CA ILE A 227 -18.09 3.14 -3.45
C ILE A 227 -18.20 4.24 -4.50
N TYR A 228 -17.62 5.41 -4.22
CA TYR A 228 -17.68 6.60 -5.07
C TYR A 228 -16.52 6.69 -6.07
N ARG A 229 -15.47 5.89 -5.88
CA ARG A 229 -14.24 5.90 -6.69
C ARG A 229 -13.86 4.51 -7.23
N SER A 230 -14.79 3.55 -7.31
CA SER A 230 -14.47 2.15 -7.65
C SER A 230 -14.03 1.96 -9.09
N GLN A 231 -14.55 2.76 -10.02
CA GLN A 231 -14.39 2.56 -11.46
C GLN A 231 -12.92 2.36 -11.87
N THR A 232 -12.02 3.20 -11.37
CA THR A 232 -10.58 3.11 -11.67
C THR A 232 -9.95 1.85 -11.08
N LYS A 233 -10.41 1.40 -9.90
CA LYS A 233 -9.88 0.22 -9.20
C LYS A 233 -10.45 -1.10 -9.73
N GLU A 234 -11.69 -1.09 -10.21
CA GLU A 234 -12.30 -2.21 -10.93
C GLU A 234 -11.59 -2.41 -12.27
N LYS A 235 -11.36 -1.33 -13.02
CA LYS A 235 -10.60 -1.37 -14.28
C LYS A 235 -9.18 -1.90 -14.06
N SER A 236 -8.42 -1.35 -13.12
CA SER A 236 -7.03 -1.77 -12.88
C SER A 236 -6.93 -3.23 -12.42
N LYS A 237 -7.85 -3.70 -11.57
CA LYS A 237 -7.90 -5.12 -11.17
C LYS A 237 -8.28 -6.02 -12.33
N LYS A 238 -9.23 -5.62 -13.17
CA LYS A 238 -9.61 -6.37 -14.37
C LYS A 238 -8.43 -6.50 -15.33
N GLU A 239 -7.74 -5.40 -15.62
CA GLU A 239 -6.55 -5.38 -16.47
C GLU A 239 -5.43 -6.27 -15.91
N ALA A 240 -5.19 -6.20 -14.60
CA ALA A 240 -4.20 -7.04 -13.92
C ALA A 240 -4.51 -8.54 -13.98
N LEU A 241 -5.77 -8.94 -14.17
CA LEU A 241 -6.19 -10.34 -14.31
C LEU A 241 -6.27 -10.78 -15.78
N THR A 242 -6.59 -9.86 -16.70
CA THR A 242 -6.75 -10.15 -18.14
C THR A 242 -5.49 -10.72 -18.76
N GLY A 243 -4.30 -10.30 -18.30
CA GLY A 243 -3.02 -10.86 -18.77
C GLY A 243 -2.80 -12.35 -18.49
N PHE A 244 -3.67 -12.97 -17.67
CA PHE A 244 -3.59 -14.39 -17.29
C PHE A 244 -4.66 -15.24 -17.96
N LEU A 245 -5.46 -14.65 -18.85
CA LEU A 245 -6.50 -15.31 -19.62
C LEU A 245 -6.01 -15.64 -21.04
N ASP A 246 -6.63 -16.63 -21.67
CA ASP A 246 -6.58 -16.83 -23.12
C ASP A 246 -7.64 -15.99 -23.83
N LYS A 247 -7.52 -15.86 -25.15
CA LYS A 247 -8.35 -14.95 -25.96
C LYS A 247 -9.86 -15.22 -25.80
N ASP A 248 -10.23 -16.48 -25.66
CA ASP A 248 -11.62 -16.94 -25.62
C ASP A 248 -12.14 -17.18 -24.19
N ASP A 249 -11.36 -16.81 -23.16
CA ASP A 249 -11.76 -16.91 -21.76
C ASP A 249 -12.70 -15.77 -21.36
N ALA A 250 -13.56 -16.08 -20.39
CA ALA A 250 -14.44 -15.08 -19.78
C ALA A 250 -13.65 -14.02 -19.02
N GLN A 251 -14.03 -12.76 -19.26
CA GLN A 251 -13.40 -11.62 -18.60
C GLN A 251 -13.76 -11.58 -17.11
N PRO A 252 -12.82 -11.18 -16.23
CA PRO A 252 -13.05 -11.21 -14.80
C PRO A 252 -13.97 -10.06 -14.38
N LYS A 253 -14.93 -10.36 -13.51
CA LYS A 253 -15.83 -9.38 -12.89
C LYS A 253 -15.38 -9.11 -11.46
N VAL A 254 -15.04 -7.85 -11.17
CA VAL A 254 -14.62 -7.43 -9.84
C VAL A 254 -15.60 -6.41 -9.30
N THR A 255 -16.09 -6.62 -8.08
CA THR A 255 -17.05 -5.74 -7.43
C THR A 255 -16.63 -5.43 -6.00
N PHE A 256 -17.13 -4.31 -5.48
CA PHE A 256 -16.88 -3.84 -4.13
C PHE A 256 -18.19 -3.52 -3.41
N THR A 257 -18.29 -3.93 -2.16
CA THR A 257 -19.44 -3.65 -1.28
C THR A 257 -18.96 -3.11 0.04
N TYR A 258 -19.59 -2.03 0.50
CA TYR A 258 -19.42 -1.55 1.85
C TYR A 258 -20.42 -2.20 2.80
N THR A 259 -19.95 -2.66 3.96
CA THR A 259 -20.78 -3.45 4.90
C THR A 259 -21.80 -2.62 5.68
N GLY A 260 -21.69 -1.28 5.67
CA GLY A 260 -22.48 -0.40 6.53
C GLY A 260 -22.02 -0.36 8.00
N LYS A 261 -21.11 -1.26 8.40
CA LYS A 261 -20.59 -1.36 9.76
C LYS A 261 -19.07 -1.14 9.77
N PRO A 262 -18.58 -0.07 10.42
CA PRO A 262 -17.15 0.19 10.55
C PRO A 262 -16.38 -1.05 11.04
N SER A 263 -15.42 -1.53 10.24
CA SER A 263 -14.58 -2.68 10.59
C SER A 263 -13.29 -2.71 9.78
N GLY A 264 -12.22 -3.23 10.38
CA GLY A 264 -10.97 -3.58 9.69
C GLY A 264 -11.05 -4.90 8.93
N HIS A 265 -12.07 -5.72 9.23
CA HIS A 265 -12.34 -6.99 8.58
C HIS A 265 -12.74 -6.80 7.13
N LYS A 266 -12.17 -7.64 6.27
CA LYS A 266 -12.52 -7.73 4.86
C LYS A 266 -12.71 -9.19 4.49
N GLU A 267 -13.79 -9.43 3.77
CA GLU A 267 -14.17 -10.73 3.23
C GLU A 267 -14.16 -10.64 1.71
N VAL A 268 -13.54 -11.60 1.03
CA VAL A 268 -13.54 -11.67 -0.44
C VAL A 268 -13.97 -13.05 -0.90
N HIS A 269 -15.06 -13.09 -1.66
CA HIS A 269 -15.53 -14.29 -2.35
C HIS A 269 -14.93 -14.33 -3.75
N LEU A 270 -14.29 -15.44 -4.08
CA LEU A 270 -13.78 -15.75 -5.40
C LEU A 270 -14.54 -16.95 -5.96
N LYS A 271 -15.02 -16.80 -7.18
CA LYS A 271 -15.67 -17.87 -7.94
C LYS A 271 -15.01 -17.97 -9.30
N ILE A 272 -14.49 -19.14 -9.64
CA ILE A 272 -13.90 -19.43 -10.95
C ILE A 272 -14.56 -20.70 -11.47
N GLU A 273 -15.10 -20.65 -12.68
CA GLU A 273 -15.68 -21.79 -13.38
C GLU A 273 -14.91 -22.01 -14.67
N GLY A 274 -14.69 -23.28 -15.03
CA GLY A 274 -13.97 -23.64 -16.25
C GLY A 274 -14.45 -24.96 -16.87
N GLU A 275 -13.93 -25.25 -18.06
CA GLU A 275 -14.12 -26.50 -18.79
C GLU A 275 -12.77 -27.25 -18.84
N ILE A 276 -12.76 -28.51 -18.37
CA ILE A 276 -11.61 -29.42 -18.44
C ILE A 276 -11.75 -30.38 -19.63
N PHE A 277 -10.94 -31.45 -19.67
CA PHE A 277 -10.99 -32.50 -20.68
C PHE A 277 -12.44 -32.98 -20.95
N GLY A 278 -12.82 -33.09 -22.23
CA GLY A 278 -14.17 -33.45 -22.64
C GLY A 278 -15.23 -32.38 -22.38
N ARG A 279 -14.82 -31.13 -22.14
CA ARG A 279 -15.69 -30.00 -21.75
C ARG A 279 -16.45 -30.25 -20.44
N MET A 280 -15.92 -31.10 -19.56
CA MET A 280 -16.51 -31.29 -18.25
C MET A 280 -16.33 -30.04 -17.38
N PRO A 281 -17.34 -29.63 -16.60
CA PRO A 281 -17.25 -28.45 -15.78
C PRO A 281 -16.34 -28.68 -14.57
N ILE A 282 -15.58 -27.65 -14.21
CA ILE A 282 -14.86 -27.55 -12.92
C ILE A 282 -15.16 -26.20 -12.28
N LYS A 283 -15.20 -26.16 -10.96
CA LYS A 283 -15.51 -24.94 -10.21
C LYS A 283 -14.66 -24.81 -8.95
N ILE A 284 -14.22 -23.59 -8.68
CA ILE A 284 -13.62 -23.19 -7.40
C ILE A 284 -14.49 -22.10 -6.80
N ASN A 285 -14.92 -22.32 -5.56
CA ASN A 285 -15.40 -21.25 -4.67
C ASN A 285 -14.39 -21.12 -3.53
N SER A 286 -13.88 -19.91 -3.30
CA SER A 286 -12.99 -19.65 -2.17
C SER A 286 -13.33 -18.34 -1.48
N VAL A 287 -13.04 -18.30 -0.18
CA VAL A 287 -13.25 -17.12 0.68
C VAL A 287 -11.91 -16.77 1.30
N ILE A 288 -11.53 -15.49 1.23
CA ILE A 288 -10.41 -14.94 1.99
C ILE A 288 -10.98 -13.93 2.99
N GLU A 289 -10.65 -14.11 4.25
CA GLU A 289 -10.93 -13.18 5.33
C GLU A 289 -9.63 -12.62 5.89
N ASP A 290 -9.52 -11.30 5.99
CA ASP A 290 -8.33 -10.64 6.49
C ASP A 290 -8.61 -9.34 7.28
N GLU A 291 -7.57 -8.83 7.94
CA GLU A 291 -7.50 -7.45 8.41
C GLU A 291 -6.76 -6.62 7.36
N ILE A 292 -7.50 -5.94 6.47
CA ILE A 292 -6.95 -5.34 5.24
C ILE A 292 -5.72 -4.45 5.46
N SER A 293 -5.74 -3.64 6.52
CA SER A 293 -4.66 -2.71 6.84
C SER A 293 -3.40 -3.44 7.34
N ILE A 294 -3.58 -4.50 8.14
CA ILE A 294 -2.49 -5.30 8.69
C ILE A 294 -1.86 -6.14 7.57
N ASN A 295 -2.69 -6.71 6.69
CA ASN A 295 -2.25 -7.49 5.55
C ASN A 295 -1.38 -6.66 4.58
N GLY A 296 -1.61 -5.34 4.48
CA GLY A 296 -0.74 -4.43 3.73
C GLY A 296 0.53 -3.98 4.48
N ALA A 297 0.44 -3.81 5.80
CA ALA A 297 1.51 -3.23 6.60
C ALA A 297 2.83 -4.01 6.52
N GLY A 298 2.79 -5.34 6.49
CA GLY A 298 3.99 -6.17 6.38
C GLY A 298 4.79 -5.90 5.10
N SER A 299 4.11 -5.77 3.95
CA SER A 299 4.76 -5.44 2.68
C SER A 299 5.32 -4.00 2.66
N LEU A 300 4.65 -3.07 3.31
CA LEU A 300 5.12 -1.68 3.42
C LEU A 300 6.40 -1.56 4.28
N VAL A 301 6.54 -2.38 5.32
CA VAL A 301 7.79 -2.43 6.12
C VAL A 301 8.99 -2.81 5.25
N ASP A 302 8.83 -3.74 4.29
CA ASP A 302 9.88 -4.07 3.31
C ASP A 302 10.13 -2.91 2.34
N ALA A 303 9.08 -2.27 1.84
CA ALA A 303 9.19 -1.15 0.92
C ALA A 303 9.98 0.03 1.52
N ILE A 304 9.74 0.37 2.78
CA ILE A 304 10.49 1.42 3.50
C ILE A 304 11.97 1.06 3.62
N ARG A 305 12.27 -0.17 4.03
CA ARG A 305 13.66 -0.63 4.24
C ARG A 305 14.42 -0.74 2.94
N VAL A 306 13.79 -1.24 1.87
CA VAL A 306 14.44 -1.32 0.54
C VAL A 306 14.67 0.06 -0.06
N ALA A 307 13.74 1.01 0.11
CA ALA A 307 13.95 2.38 -0.35
C ALA A 307 15.17 3.00 0.31
N LYS A 308 15.33 2.81 1.63
CA LYS A 308 16.50 3.29 2.35
C LYS A 308 17.79 2.58 1.93
N PHE A 309 17.75 1.25 1.81
CA PHE A 309 18.86 0.45 1.34
C PHE A 309 19.37 0.92 -0.03
N LEU A 310 18.47 1.06 -1.01
CA LEU A 310 18.83 1.51 -2.36
C LEU A 310 19.40 2.93 -2.37
N THR A 311 18.86 3.83 -1.54
CA THR A 311 19.38 5.20 -1.40
C THR A 311 20.80 5.19 -0.84
N ASP A 312 21.08 4.47 0.25
CA ASP A 312 22.42 4.43 0.84
C ASP A 312 23.46 3.74 -0.06
N GLN A 313 23.02 2.77 -0.88
CA GLN A 313 23.87 2.08 -1.84
C GLN A 313 24.05 2.86 -3.16
N LYS A 314 23.45 4.05 -3.30
CA LYS A 314 23.40 4.81 -4.57
C LYS A 314 22.83 4.00 -5.75
N LYS A 315 21.88 3.12 -5.46
CA LYS A 315 21.18 2.24 -6.40
C LYS A 315 19.74 2.69 -6.66
N ALA A 316 19.46 3.99 -6.61
CA ALA A 316 18.11 4.53 -6.80
C ALA A 316 17.44 4.08 -8.12
N LYS A 317 18.23 3.89 -9.19
CA LYS A 317 17.78 3.41 -10.50
C LYS A 317 17.20 1.97 -10.48
N GLU A 318 17.53 1.19 -9.46
CA GLU A 318 17.01 -0.18 -9.26
C GLU A 318 15.60 -0.19 -8.64
N ALA A 319 15.08 0.96 -8.18
CA ALA A 319 13.77 1.07 -7.54
C ALA A 319 12.63 0.47 -8.39
N LYS A 320 12.66 0.71 -9.71
CA LYS A 320 11.66 0.16 -10.64
C LYS A 320 11.64 -1.37 -10.67
N ASN A 321 12.79 -2.02 -10.41
CA ASN A 321 12.95 -3.46 -10.49
C ASN A 321 12.37 -4.17 -9.25
N VAL A 322 12.39 -3.53 -8.08
CA VAL A 322 11.78 -4.06 -6.86
C VAL A 322 10.26 -3.84 -6.78
N CYS A 323 9.72 -2.90 -7.57
CA CYS A 323 8.29 -2.58 -7.57
C CYS A 323 7.42 -3.78 -7.95
N ALA A 324 7.82 -4.64 -8.88
CA ALA A 324 7.01 -5.80 -9.28
C ALA A 324 6.71 -6.76 -8.11
N PHE A 325 7.61 -6.81 -7.12
CA PHE A 325 7.45 -7.63 -5.93
C PHE A 325 6.57 -6.94 -4.88
N LEU A 326 6.68 -5.63 -4.74
CA LEU A 326 6.05 -4.85 -3.66
C LEU A 326 4.72 -4.18 -4.04
N MET A 327 4.50 -3.88 -5.32
CA MET A 327 3.45 -2.99 -5.81
C MET A 327 2.51 -3.72 -6.76
N LYS A 328 1.21 -3.40 -6.73
CA LYS A 328 0.19 -3.99 -7.59
C LYS A 328 0.31 -3.48 -9.03
N SER A 329 0.70 -2.22 -9.20
CA SER A 329 0.88 -1.57 -10.50
C SER A 329 2.34 -1.15 -10.69
N PRO A 330 3.26 -2.10 -10.96
CA PRO A 330 4.67 -1.79 -11.11
C PRO A 330 4.99 -1.17 -12.49
N PRO A 331 6.08 -0.38 -12.61
CA PRO A 331 6.65 0.06 -13.88
C PRO A 331 6.90 -1.03 -14.92
N LYS A 332 7.28 -2.22 -14.44
CA LYS A 332 7.58 -3.40 -15.24
C LYS A 332 6.89 -4.58 -14.57
N THR A 333 6.02 -5.27 -15.30
CA THR A 333 5.32 -6.45 -14.81
C THR A 333 6.26 -7.65 -14.77
N ALA A 334 6.00 -8.56 -13.83
CA ALA A 334 6.65 -9.86 -13.71
C ALA A 334 5.72 -10.80 -12.96
N THR A 335 5.89 -12.12 -13.13
CA THR A 335 5.24 -13.08 -12.23
C THR A 335 5.77 -12.93 -10.81
N ASP A 336 5.02 -13.30 -9.77
CA ASP A 336 5.48 -13.12 -8.39
C ASP A 336 6.80 -13.87 -8.12
N THR A 337 6.98 -15.06 -8.69
CA THR A 337 8.23 -15.83 -8.60
C THR A 337 9.42 -15.11 -9.26
N GLN A 338 9.21 -14.51 -10.44
CA GLN A 338 10.25 -13.72 -11.11
C GLN A 338 10.57 -12.45 -10.33
N ALA A 339 9.53 -11.76 -9.83
CA ALA A 339 9.67 -10.55 -9.03
C ALA A 339 10.45 -10.82 -7.74
N LEU A 340 10.19 -11.92 -7.04
CA LEU A 340 10.95 -12.35 -5.86
C LEU A 340 12.42 -12.61 -6.19
N LYS A 341 12.72 -13.31 -7.30
CA LYS A 341 14.10 -13.55 -7.74
C LYS A 341 14.84 -12.25 -8.01
N ILE A 342 14.21 -11.29 -8.71
CA ILE A 342 14.76 -9.97 -8.99
C ILE A 342 15.02 -9.21 -7.69
N PHE A 343 14.04 -9.20 -6.78
CA PHE A 343 14.14 -8.55 -5.48
C PHE A 343 15.35 -9.07 -4.68
N ASN A 344 15.47 -10.39 -4.53
CA ASN A 344 16.57 -11.01 -3.80
C ASN A 344 17.93 -10.75 -4.44
N LYS A 345 18.00 -10.78 -5.78
CA LYS A 345 19.23 -10.47 -6.53
C LYS A 345 19.72 -9.05 -6.22
N ILE A 346 18.82 -8.07 -6.18
CA ILE A 346 19.16 -6.68 -5.86
C ILE A 346 19.66 -6.54 -4.41
N LEU A 347 19.13 -7.32 -3.48
CA LEU A 347 19.56 -7.29 -2.08
C LEU A 347 20.91 -7.97 -1.84
N SER A 348 21.31 -8.92 -2.69
CA SER A 348 22.59 -9.63 -2.60
C SER A 348 23.77 -8.89 -3.24
N GLN A 349 23.50 -7.83 -4.03
CA GLN A 349 24.50 -6.99 -4.68
C GLN A 349 24.81 -5.77 -3.82
#